data_AF-G3KEW8-F1
#
_entry.id   AF-G3KEW8-F1
#
_cell.length_a   1.000
_cell.length_b   1.000
_cell.length_c   1.000
_cell.angle_alpha   90.00
_cell.angle_beta   90.00
_cell.angle_gamma   90.00
#
_symmetry.space_group_name_H-M   'P 1'
#
loop_
_entity.id
_entity.type
_entity.pdbx_description
1 polymer ?
#
loop_
_entity_poly.entity_id
_entity_poly.type
_entity_poly.pdbx_seq_one_letter_code
_entity_poly.pdbx_strand_id
1 'polypeptide(L)'
;AVRDWIYKEMVVRLENRGRWRFRLCLEERDWLPGVSCIENLHKAVYNSRKTVFVLTSPSGCSHESGVVRQAFLLVQQRLLDEKVDVTVLVLLDL
;
A
#
# COMPACT_ATOMS: atom_id res chain seq x y z
N ALA A 1 2.55 -15.84 -2.62
CA ALA A 1 2.02 -15.39 -3.93
C ALA A 1 2.02 -13.86 -4.05
N VAL A 2 1.05 -13.12 -3.48
CA VAL A 2 1.02 -11.64 -3.57
C VAL A 2 2.23 -10.99 -2.95
N ARG A 3 2.57 -11.39 -1.71
CA ARG A 3 3.75 -10.90 -1.00
C ARG A 3 5.02 -11.11 -1.82
N ASP A 4 5.20 -12.29 -2.41
CA ASP A 4 6.35 -12.58 -3.27
C ASP A 4 6.44 -11.65 -4.46
N TRP A 5 5.31 -11.39 -5.13
CA TRP A 5 5.26 -10.48 -6.27
C TRP A 5 5.59 -9.04 -5.84
N ILE A 6 5.10 -8.58 -4.68
CA ILE A 6 5.43 -7.26 -4.14
C ILE A 6 6.94 -7.12 -3.96
N TYR A 7 7.58 -8.06 -3.25
CA TYR A 7 9.01 -7.93 -2.92
C TYR A 7 9.94 -8.25 -4.10
N LYS A 8 9.62 -9.24 -4.93
CA LYS A 8 10.50 -9.69 -6.02
C LYS A 8 10.33 -8.86 -7.28
N GLU A 9 9.14 -8.31 -7.53
CA GLU A 9 8.86 -7.56 -8.75
C GLU A 9 8.60 -6.08 -8.50
N MET A 10 7.59 -5.74 -7.70
CA MET A 10 7.18 -4.34 -7.51
C MET A 10 8.30 -3.51 -6.87
N VAL A 11 8.87 -3.99 -5.75
CA VAL A 11 9.98 -3.33 -5.06
C VAL A 11 11.20 -3.22 -5.98
N VAL A 12 11.58 -4.31 -6.64
CA VAL A 12 12.75 -4.32 -7.53
C VAL A 12 12.60 -3.33 -8.68
N ARG A 13 11.42 -3.25 -9.29
CA ARG A 13 11.17 -2.36 -10.42
C ARG A 13 11.01 -0.90 -10.01
N LEU A 14 10.35 -0.61 -8.88
CA LEU A 14 10.04 0.76 -8.47
C LEU A 14 11.14 1.41 -7.63
N GLU A 15 11.88 0.65 -6.82
CA GLU A 15 12.97 1.20 -6.00
C GLU A 15 14.34 1.07 -6.70
N ASN A 16 14.60 -0.06 -7.39
CA ASN A 16 15.98 -0.41 -7.82
C ASN A 16 16.27 -0.25 -9.31
N ARG A 17 15.32 -0.60 -10.21
CA ARG A 17 15.61 -0.74 -11.66
C ARG A 17 14.81 0.18 -12.59
N GLY A 18 13.84 0.94 -12.07
CA GLY A 18 12.96 1.78 -12.88
C GLY A 18 13.62 3.08 -13.36
N ARG A 19 13.02 3.71 -14.39
CA ARG A 19 13.39 5.07 -14.85
C ARG A 19 13.31 6.09 -13.71
N TRP A 20 12.34 5.90 -12.81
CA TRP A 20 12.13 6.70 -11.61
C TRP A 20 12.36 5.80 -10.40
N ARG A 21 13.14 6.28 -9.43
CA ARG A 21 13.36 5.58 -8.14
C ARG A 21 12.38 6.12 -7.12
N PHE A 22 11.37 5.34 -6.81
CA PHE A 22 10.41 5.64 -5.76
C PHE A 22 10.94 5.16 -4.41
N ARG A 23 10.47 5.78 -3.32
CA ARG A 23 10.60 5.24 -1.97
C ARG A 23 9.26 4.64 -1.59
N LEU A 24 9.21 3.33 -1.40
CA LEU A 24 8.02 2.64 -0.96
C LEU A 24 7.99 2.59 0.57
N CYS A 25 6.78 2.62 1.12
CA CYS A 25 6.51 2.35 2.53
C CYS A 25 5.68 1.07 2.60
N LEU A 26 6.24 0.01 3.19
CA LEU A 26 5.62 -1.30 3.33
C LEU A 26 5.36 -1.58 4.82
N GLU A 27 4.19 -2.13 5.13
CA GLU A 27 3.77 -2.47 6.49
C GLU A 27 4.80 -3.34 7.23
N GLU A 28 5.24 -4.44 6.61
CA GLU A 28 6.16 -5.40 7.24
C GLU A 28 7.62 -4.90 7.32
N ARG A 29 7.97 -3.79 6.65
CA ARG A 29 9.36 -3.29 6.54
C ARG A 29 9.59 -1.98 7.27
N ASP A 30 8.67 -1.04 7.10
CA ASP A 30 8.90 0.38 7.40
C ASP A 30 8.05 0.88 8.58
N TRP A 31 7.09 0.09 9.07
CA TRP A 31 6.33 0.44 10.26
C TRP A 31 7.17 0.30 11.51
N LEU A 32 7.08 1.29 12.39
CA LEU A 32 7.92 1.35 13.58
C LEU A 32 7.36 0.44 14.68
N PRO A 33 8.19 -0.43 15.29
CA PRO A 33 7.77 -1.19 16.45
C PRO A 33 7.53 -0.24 17.65
N GLY A 34 6.55 -0.57 18.48
CA GLY A 34 6.13 0.27 19.61
C GLY A 34 5.18 1.42 19.24
N VAL A 35 4.94 1.65 17.94
CA VAL A 35 3.89 2.54 17.43
C VAL A 35 2.66 1.70 17.06
N SER A 36 1.46 2.22 17.33
CA SER A 36 0.22 1.50 17.01
C SER A 36 0.04 1.30 15.50
N CYS A 37 -0.65 0.23 15.09
CA CYS A 37 -0.92 -0.03 13.67
C CYS A 37 -1.67 1.13 13.01
N ILE A 38 -2.65 1.73 13.72
CA ILE A 38 -3.41 2.87 13.20
C ILE A 38 -2.53 4.10 12.97
N GLU A 39 -1.59 4.39 13.89
CA GLU A 39 -0.71 5.54 13.76
C GLU A 39 0.35 5.32 12.67
N ASN A 40 0.92 4.11 12.58
CA ASN A 40 1.81 3.75 11.48
C ASN A 40 1.09 3.85 10.12
N LEU A 41 -0.15 3.35 10.03
CA LEU A 41 -0.97 3.46 8.82
C LEU A 41 -1.24 4.91 8.45
N HIS A 42 -1.60 5.75 9.42
CA HIS A 42 -1.83 7.18 9.19
C HIS A 42 -0.57 7.86 8.65
N LYS A 43 0.58 7.62 9.27
CA LYS A 43 1.87 8.13 8.79
C LYS A 43 2.18 7.62 7.38
N ALA A 44 1.95 6.34 7.10
CA ALA A 44 2.20 5.76 5.79
C ALA A 44 1.35 6.41 4.68
N VAL A 45 0.05 6.63 4.93
CA VAL A 45 -0.87 7.24 3.95
C VAL A 45 -0.54 8.72 3.73
N TYR A 46 -0.41 9.53 4.78
CA TYR A 46 -0.22 10.97 4.63
C TYR A 46 1.19 11.37 4.19
N ASN A 47 2.22 10.60 4.55
CA ASN A 47 3.59 10.88 4.09
C ASN A 47 3.90 10.30 2.70
N SER A 48 2.97 9.52 2.12
CA SER A 48 3.10 8.99 0.76
C SER A 48 2.36 9.89 -0.23
N ARG A 49 2.88 9.97 -1.46
CA ARG A 49 2.18 10.65 -2.57
C ARG A 49 1.01 9.83 -3.10
N LYS A 50 1.17 8.52 -3.09
CA LYS A 50 0.21 7.53 -3.58
C LYS A 50 0.22 6.33 -2.64
N THR A 51 -0.95 5.76 -2.40
CA THR A 51 -1.15 4.48 -1.73
C THR A 51 -1.55 3.45 -2.78
N VAL A 52 -0.80 2.36 -2.86
CA VAL A 52 -1.03 1.29 -3.84
C VAL A 52 -1.79 0.16 -3.16
N PHE A 53 -3.00 -0.13 -3.62
CA PHE A 53 -3.78 -1.29 -3.21
C PHE A 53 -3.53 -2.43 -4.19
N VAL A 54 -3.00 -3.54 -3.69
CA VAL A 54 -2.78 -4.75 -4.49
C VAL A 54 -3.87 -5.75 -4.13
N LEU A 55 -4.82 -5.95 -5.04
CA LEU A 55 -5.94 -6.87 -4.85
C LEU A 55 -5.74 -8.11 -5.70
N THR A 56 -6.20 -9.26 -5.20
CA THR A 56 -6.26 -10.52 -5.94
C THR A 56 -7.68 -10.94 -6.21
N SER A 57 -7.88 -11.79 -7.22
CA SER A 57 -9.17 -12.41 -7.50
C SER A 57 -9.76 -13.08 -6.24
N PRO A 58 -11.08 -12.97 -6.00
CA PRO A 58 -11.77 -13.55 -4.85
C PRO A 58 -11.75 -15.09 -4.80
N SER A 59 -11.21 -15.75 -5.83
CA SER A 59 -10.94 -17.20 -5.83
C SER A 59 -9.83 -17.60 -4.84
N GLY A 60 -9.00 -16.65 -4.38
CA GLY A 60 -8.07 -16.85 -3.28
C GLY A 60 -8.66 -16.39 -1.95
N CYS A 61 -8.48 -17.19 -0.89
CA CYS A 61 -8.74 -16.80 0.51
C CYS A 61 -7.83 -15.64 0.96
N SER A 62 -7.95 -14.46 0.38
CA SER A 62 -7.37 -13.24 0.94
C SER A 62 -8.33 -12.75 2.02
N HIS A 63 -8.01 -13.09 3.27
CA HIS A 63 -8.61 -12.42 4.43
C HIS A 63 -8.32 -10.92 4.26
N GLU A 64 -9.35 -10.08 4.05
CA GLU A 64 -9.14 -8.65 4.10
C GLU A 64 -8.59 -8.31 5.48
N SER A 65 -7.32 -7.90 5.55
CA SER A 65 -6.79 -7.42 6.82
C SER A 65 -7.56 -6.15 7.18
N GLY A 66 -7.89 -5.97 8.46
CA GLY A 66 -8.52 -4.74 8.92
C GLY A 66 -7.74 -3.48 8.49
N VAL A 67 -6.42 -3.62 8.32
CA VAL A 67 -5.51 -2.60 7.82
C VAL A 67 -5.86 -2.16 6.40
N VAL A 68 -6.13 -3.07 5.46
CA VAL A 68 -6.48 -2.71 4.07
C VAL A 68 -7.78 -1.90 4.03
N ARG A 69 -8.80 -2.33 4.79
CA ARG A 69 -10.06 -1.60 4.87
C ARG A 69 -9.89 -0.21 5.49
N GLN A 70 -9.12 -0.11 6.57
CA GLN A 70 -8.84 1.19 7.20
C GLN A 70 -8.00 2.10 6.31
N ALA A 71 -7.02 1.54 5.59
CA ALA A 71 -6.22 2.27 4.61
C ALA A 71 -7.12 2.85 3.52
N PHE A 72 -8.05 2.05 2.99
CA PHE A 72 -8.99 2.50 1.96
C PHE A 72 -9.83 3.69 2.45
N LEU A 73 -10.42 3.58 3.65
CA LEU A 73 -11.20 4.68 4.23
C LEU A 73 -10.37 5.94 4.43
N LEU A 74 -9.14 5.80 4.94
CA LEU A 74 -8.26 6.95 5.20
C LEU A 74 -7.83 7.65 3.90
N VAL A 75 -7.52 6.86 2.87
CA VAL A 75 -7.19 7.36 1.53
C VAL A 75 -8.38 8.10 0.90
N GLN A 76 -9.60 7.57 1.05
CA GLN A 76 -10.82 8.24 0.58
C GLN A 76 -11.07 9.55 1.33
N GLN A 77 -10.87 9.58 2.65
CA GLN A 77 -10.97 10.80 3.44
C GLN A 77 -9.98 11.86 2.94
N ARG A 78 -8.71 11.48 2.77
CA ARG A 78 -7.67 12.39 2.24
C ARG A 78 -8.00 12.92 0.85
N LEU A 79 -8.54 12.06 -0.04
CA LEU A 79 -9.01 12.49 -1.36
C LEU A 79 -10.11 13.56 -1.25
N LEU A 80 -11.05 13.43 -0.32
CA LEU A 80 -12.15 14.39 -0.15
C LEU A 80 -11.66 15.71 0.47
N ASP A 81 -10.80 15.62 1.49
CA ASP A 81 -10.31 16.78 2.24
C ASP A 81 -9.30 17.60 1.43
N GLU A 82 -8.29 16.93 0.84
CA GLU A 82 -7.19 17.58 0.13
C GLU A 82 -7.42 17.68 -1.39
N LYS A 83 -8.41 16.96 -1.94
CA LYS A 83 -8.73 16.92 -3.39
C LYS A 83 -7.54 16.48 -4.27
N VAL A 84 -6.67 15.65 -3.72
CA VAL A 84 -5.53 15.08 -4.44
C VAL A 84 -5.80 13.63 -4.80
N ASP A 85 -5.46 13.25 -6.02
CA ASP A 85 -5.44 11.85 -6.40
C ASP A 85 -4.30 11.15 -5.64
N VAL A 86 -4.66 10.23 -4.75
CA VAL A 86 -3.75 9.53 -3.83
C VAL A 86 -3.79 8.01 -3.98
N THR A 87 -4.53 7.45 -4.94
CA THR A 87 -4.79 6.00 -4.98
C THR A 87 -4.25 5.38 -6.26
N VAL A 88 -3.66 4.19 -6.15
CA VAL A 88 -3.38 3.32 -7.30
C VAL A 88 -3.91 1.93 -6.97
N LEU A 89 -4.66 1.33 -7.90
CA LEU A 89 -5.16 -0.03 -7.76
C LEU A 89 -4.41 -0.96 -8.71
N VAL A 90 -3.89 -2.07 -8.18
CA VAL A 90 -3.27 -3.14 -8.96
C VAL A 90 -4.08 -4.40 -8.74
N LEU A 91 -4.70 -4.90 -9.81
CA LEU A 91 -5.37 -6.20 -9.82
C LEU A 91 -4.37 -7.25 -10.28
N LEU A 92 -4.07 -8.20 -9.42
CA LEU A 92 -3.27 -9.37 -9.76
C LEU A 92 -4.20 -10.55 -10.00
N ASP A 93 -4.24 -11.00 -11.25
CA ASP A 93 -4.79 -12.30 -11.59
C ASP A 93 -3.68 -13.33 -11.34
N LEU A 94 -3.89 -14.23 -10.38
CA LEU A 94 -2.95 -15.26 -9.96
C LEU A 94 -3.50 -16.64 -10.31
#